data_AF-A0A518I270-F1
#
_entry.id   AF-A0A518I270-F1
#
_cell.length_a   1.000
_cell.length_b   1.000
_cell.length_c   1.000
_cell.angle_alpha   90.00
_cell.angle_beta   90.00
_cell.angle_gamma   90.00
#
_symmetry.space_group_name_H-M   'P 1'
#
loop_
_entity.id
_entity.type
_entity.pdbx_description
1 polymer ?
#
loop_
_entity_poly.entity_id
_entity_poly.type
_entity_poly.pdbx_seq_one_letter_code
_entity_poly.pdbx_strand_id
1 'polypeptide(L)'
;MRPSPRLLQPLQSGPLPSDPSRRSLRSNLLSCCQTLTISKTFPIARPAALAAFLLGLIVILPWSAAAACPFCESVQQTIRQQSLTMDAVVIASSLDGELTRNLTTGVVKMRIEKVIKGSEHVKVGQEVDAIYYGKVEVGRRFLLSGVDPPNLQWSCLPVSERAEAYIVKASQVKDDDVARLRFFRDYLEDEEALISRDAYDEFASAPYDVIQQIGPDMDHDQLIEWVQQPEIGADRKRLYFTMLGVCGGKQDLPMLEAMLRNPAKSVTGGLDALIACYLTLAGEAGLPLIDELFIANHKAPFPQSYAAIMAIRFHGTEGDVIPRSALVESLHKILDRGELADMVIPDLAKWKDWSQIERLTTLFKEAEKDKNWLRVPVINYMRACPLPEAEAAIEELEKIDPEAVRRAKTFFPIPVPVRAKPAEEATSQSGPALETPQRGARYAAVVPIATAPSAAAPVSLAATDVTANELGNRTLLAQKTNPWDLGYVITVALASIVLALFLVLTGGPATGVKVA
;
A
#
# COMPACT_ATOMS: atom_id res chain seq x y z
N MET A 1 -17.45 -14.74 -68.41
CA MET A 1 -17.12 -14.66 -69.85
C MET A 1 -16.14 -13.52 -70.05
N ARG A 2 -15.04 -13.78 -70.77
CA ARG A 2 -14.04 -12.86 -71.33
C ARG A 2 -14.71 -11.81 -72.26
N PRO A 3 -14.04 -10.70 -72.70
CA PRO A 3 -12.65 -10.72 -73.18
C PRO A 3 -11.77 -9.45 -72.99
N SER A 4 -10.46 -9.65 -73.19
CA SER A 4 -9.43 -8.65 -73.57
C SER A 4 -9.46 -8.45 -75.12
N PRO A 5 -8.58 -7.68 -75.84
CA PRO A 5 -7.11 -7.64 -75.65
C PRO A 5 -6.26 -6.45 -76.25
N ARG A 6 -4.91 -6.56 -76.07
CA ARG A 6 -3.77 -6.12 -76.95
C ARG A 6 -3.41 -4.62 -76.99
N LEU A 7 -2.15 -4.15 -77.14
CA LEU A 7 -0.82 -4.64 -77.60
C LEU A 7 0.19 -3.48 -77.29
N LEU A 8 1.46 -3.60 -76.84
CA LEU A 8 2.67 -4.13 -77.47
C LEU A 8 3.87 -4.08 -76.48
N GLN A 9 4.72 -5.10 -76.56
CA GLN A 9 6.10 -5.25 -76.01
C GLN A 9 7.09 -5.06 -77.22
N PRO A 10 8.46 -5.13 -77.13
CA PRO A 10 9.19 -6.17 -76.38
C PRO A 10 10.71 -6.02 -75.99
N LEU A 11 11.20 -7.00 -75.20
CA LEU A 11 12.52 -7.71 -75.18
C LEU A 11 13.80 -6.98 -74.64
N GLN A 12 14.78 -7.62 -73.96
CA GLN A 12 15.23 -9.02 -74.08
C GLN A 12 16.12 -9.57 -72.90
N SER A 13 15.93 -10.87 -72.55
CA SER A 13 16.85 -11.96 -72.09
C SER A 13 18.01 -11.70 -71.09
N GLY A 14 18.36 -12.52 -70.09
CA GLY A 14 18.19 -13.96 -69.76
C GLY A 14 19.16 -14.31 -68.59
N PRO A 15 19.45 -15.59 -68.23
CA PRO A 15 18.84 -16.33 -67.10
C PRO A 15 19.75 -16.74 -65.89
N LEU A 16 19.12 -16.91 -64.70
CA LEU A 16 19.15 -17.96 -63.61
C LEU A 16 20.43 -18.83 -63.31
N PRO A 17 20.52 -19.58 -62.17
CA PRO A 17 20.83 -19.19 -60.78
C PRO A 17 21.83 -20.19 -60.08
N SER A 18 21.87 -20.23 -58.74
CA SER A 18 22.27 -21.34 -57.81
C SER A 18 23.59 -21.24 -57.00
N ASP A 19 23.42 -21.22 -55.67
CA ASP A 19 24.11 -21.85 -54.49
C ASP A 19 25.30 -22.84 -54.74
N PRO A 20 26.10 -23.37 -53.76
CA PRO A 20 26.36 -23.07 -52.33
C PRO A 20 27.86 -23.11 -51.89
N SER A 21 28.09 -22.86 -50.60
CA SER A 21 29.09 -23.53 -49.71
C SER A 21 30.60 -23.21 -49.74
N ARG A 22 31.06 -22.83 -48.53
CA ARG A 22 32.37 -22.97 -47.85
C ARG A 22 33.51 -23.74 -48.54
N ARG A 23 34.70 -23.13 -48.53
CA ARG A 23 36.07 -23.68 -48.34
C ARG A 23 37.01 -22.45 -48.27
N SER A 24 38.12 -22.35 -47.55
CA SER A 24 38.91 -23.27 -46.73
C SER A 24 40.08 -22.46 -46.12
N LEU A 25 40.51 -22.85 -44.92
CA LEU A 25 41.91 -23.04 -44.45
C LEU A 25 42.96 -21.95 -44.80
N ARG A 26 43.45 -21.21 -43.80
CA ARG A 26 44.69 -21.46 -43.02
C ARG A 26 45.99 -21.52 -43.84
N SER A 27 46.84 -20.51 -43.64
CA SER A 27 48.30 -20.62 -43.41
C SER A 27 48.83 -19.21 -43.11
N ASN A 28 49.33 -18.93 -41.90
CA ASN A 28 50.77 -18.90 -41.52
C ASN A 28 51.53 -17.78 -42.26
N LEU A 29 52.46 -17.02 -41.70
CA LEU A 29 52.99 -16.74 -40.36
C LEU A 29 54.04 -15.63 -40.62
N LEU A 30 54.28 -14.79 -39.61
CA LEU A 30 55.55 -14.08 -39.34
C LEU A 30 55.94 -12.81 -40.13
N SER A 31 56.00 -11.74 -39.32
CA SER A 31 57.16 -10.85 -39.13
C SER A 31 57.30 -9.64 -40.06
N CYS A 32 57.08 -8.44 -39.50
CA CYS A 32 58.12 -7.41 -39.45
C CYS A 32 57.75 -6.30 -38.46
N CYS A 33 58.69 -5.95 -37.58
CA CYS A 33 58.66 -4.77 -36.72
C CYS A 33 58.65 -3.49 -37.56
N GLN A 34 57.82 -2.51 -37.19
CA GLN A 34 58.15 -1.10 -37.36
C GLN A 34 57.41 -0.23 -36.34
N THR A 35 58.20 0.38 -35.47
CA THR A 35 57.86 1.42 -34.51
C THR A 35 57.41 2.68 -35.26
N LEU A 36 56.20 3.16 -34.97
CA LEU A 36 55.72 4.47 -35.40
C LEU A 36 55.27 5.27 -34.17
N THR A 37 56.11 6.22 -33.80
CA THR A 37 55.87 7.30 -32.85
C THR A 37 54.75 8.21 -33.36
N ILE A 38 53.61 8.24 -32.65
CA ILE A 38 52.57 9.25 -32.86
C ILE A 38 52.65 10.27 -31.73
N SER A 39 53.04 11.49 -32.09
CA SER A 39 53.05 12.68 -31.24
C SER A 39 51.63 13.03 -30.78
N LYS A 40 51.46 13.20 -29.46
CA LYS A 40 50.25 13.76 -28.85
C LYS A 40 50.23 15.27 -29.07
N THR A 41 49.24 15.77 -29.82
CA THR A 41 48.79 17.16 -29.76
C THR A 41 47.26 17.17 -29.74
N PHE A 42 46.68 17.28 -28.55
CA PHE A 42 45.25 17.54 -28.36
C PHE A 42 45.02 19.06 -28.38
N PRO A 43 44.15 19.61 -29.24
CA PRO A 43 43.78 21.03 -29.17
C PRO A 43 42.85 21.27 -27.98
N ILE A 44 43.24 22.21 -27.14
CA ILE A 44 42.48 22.70 -25.99
C ILE A 44 41.24 23.45 -26.52
N ALA A 45 40.05 22.90 -26.29
CA ALA A 45 38.78 23.56 -26.63
C ALA A 45 38.56 24.80 -25.75
N ARG A 46 38.12 25.90 -26.36
CA ARG A 46 37.85 27.18 -25.71
C ARG A 46 36.69 27.07 -24.69
N PRO A 47 36.75 27.77 -23.54
CA PRO A 47 35.76 27.66 -22.45
C PRO A 47 34.32 28.04 -22.84
N ALA A 48 34.14 28.82 -23.90
CA ALA A 48 32.82 29.18 -24.42
C ALA A 48 32.06 28.01 -25.09
N ALA A 49 32.77 27.01 -25.61
CA ALA A 49 32.15 25.85 -26.25
C ALA A 49 31.62 24.82 -25.23
N LEU A 50 32.24 24.74 -24.05
CA LEU A 50 31.74 23.91 -22.95
C LEU A 50 30.45 24.49 -22.33
N ALA A 51 30.36 25.83 -22.21
CA ALA A 51 29.17 26.48 -21.66
C ALA A 51 27.93 26.28 -22.55
N ALA A 52 28.09 26.33 -23.88
CA ALA A 52 26.99 26.09 -24.83
C ALA A 52 26.54 24.61 -24.84
N PHE A 53 27.46 23.67 -24.65
CA PHE A 53 27.12 22.24 -24.57
C PHE A 53 26.41 21.88 -23.25
N LEU A 54 26.80 22.53 -22.15
CA LEU A 54 26.13 22.38 -20.85
C LEU A 54 24.73 23.02 -20.83
N LEU A 55 24.52 24.16 -21.51
CA LEU A 55 23.19 24.76 -21.64
C LEU A 55 22.26 23.93 -22.55
N GLY A 56 22.80 23.30 -23.60
CA GLY A 56 22.04 22.41 -24.48
C GLY A 56 21.60 21.10 -23.81
N LEU A 57 22.38 20.57 -22.86
CA LEU A 57 22.01 19.37 -22.11
C LEU A 57 20.90 19.60 -21.08
N ILE A 58 20.71 20.83 -20.62
CA ILE A 58 19.66 21.18 -19.63
C ILE A 58 18.27 21.28 -20.30
N VAL A 59 18.20 21.51 -21.61
CA VAL A 59 16.92 21.69 -22.35
C VAL A 59 16.34 20.37 -22.91
N ILE A 60 17.09 19.26 -22.84
CA ILE A 60 16.66 17.94 -23.39
C ILE A 60 16.37 16.92 -22.28
N LEU A 61 16.43 17.31 -21.00
CA LEU A 61 15.87 16.45 -19.95
C LEU A 61 14.35 16.45 -20.12
N PRO A 62 13.71 15.32 -20.47
CA PRO A 62 12.26 15.28 -20.45
C PRO A 62 11.83 15.66 -19.03
N TRP A 63 10.86 16.57 -18.94
CA TRP A 63 10.04 16.76 -17.76
C TRP A 63 9.42 15.41 -17.45
N SER A 64 10.18 14.56 -16.77
CA SER A 64 9.64 13.42 -16.08
C SER A 64 8.85 14.10 -15.00
N ALA A 65 7.53 14.23 -15.23
CA ALA A 65 6.60 14.32 -14.14
C ALA A 65 7.11 13.30 -13.12
N ALA A 66 7.49 13.77 -11.94
CA ALA A 66 7.85 12.89 -10.86
C ALA A 66 6.63 11.96 -10.72
N ALA A 67 6.74 10.77 -11.28
CA ALA A 67 5.78 9.72 -11.08
C ALA A 67 5.88 9.49 -9.58
N ALA A 68 4.93 10.08 -8.84
CA ALA A 68 4.79 9.83 -7.43
C ALA A 68 4.88 8.31 -7.27
N CYS A 69 5.76 7.84 -6.38
CA CYS A 69 5.97 6.42 -6.19
C CYS A 69 4.59 5.75 -6.11
N PRO A 70 4.29 4.70 -6.90
CA PRO A 70 2.99 4.03 -6.88
C PRO A 70 2.70 3.31 -5.54
N PHE A 71 3.59 3.44 -4.56
CA PHE A 71 3.44 2.99 -3.18
C PHE A 71 3.14 4.13 -2.18
N CYS A 72 3.13 5.40 -2.63
CA CYS A 72 2.90 6.56 -1.76
C CYS A 72 1.42 6.90 -1.53
N GLU A 73 0.48 6.20 -2.17
CA GLU A 73 -0.96 6.39 -1.97
C GLU A 73 -1.57 5.37 -0.98
N SER A 74 -0.82 5.01 0.07
CA SER A 74 -1.33 4.15 1.16
C SER A 74 -2.66 4.69 1.70
N VAL A 75 -3.61 3.79 2.02
CA VAL A 75 -4.92 4.16 2.58
C VAL A 75 -4.72 5.09 3.77
N GLN A 76 -5.35 6.27 3.72
CA GLN A 76 -5.27 7.27 4.77
C GLN A 76 -6.49 7.20 5.69
N GLN A 77 -6.42 7.90 6.82
CA GLN A 77 -7.62 8.13 7.61
C GLN A 77 -8.57 9.05 6.86
N THR A 78 -9.82 8.64 6.74
CA THR A 78 -10.88 9.44 6.10
C THR A 78 -11.21 10.67 6.95
N ILE A 79 -11.80 11.70 6.35
CA ILE A 79 -12.24 12.92 7.06
C ILE A 79 -13.18 12.55 8.20
N ARG A 80 -14.04 11.54 8.00
CA ARG A 80 -14.90 10.98 9.06
C ARG A 80 -14.06 10.38 10.18
N GLN A 81 -13.12 9.49 9.88
CA GLN A 81 -12.28 8.85 10.89
C GLN A 81 -11.46 9.88 11.69
N GLN A 82 -10.90 10.88 11.00
CA GLN A 82 -10.23 12.00 11.64
C GLN A 82 -11.19 12.74 12.58
N SER A 83 -12.39 13.09 12.11
CA SER A 83 -13.41 13.80 12.90
C SER A 83 -13.87 13.03 14.15
N LEU A 84 -13.88 11.69 14.11
CA LEU A 84 -14.21 10.86 15.27
C LEU A 84 -13.18 11.02 16.41
N THR A 85 -11.92 11.27 16.09
CA THR A 85 -10.84 11.46 17.08
C THR A 85 -10.70 12.90 17.61
N MET A 86 -11.44 13.86 17.04
CA MET A 86 -11.36 15.28 17.40
C MET A 86 -12.43 15.66 18.44
N ASP A 87 -12.16 16.66 19.28
CA ASP A 87 -13.13 17.17 20.25
C ASP A 87 -14.14 18.13 19.60
N ALA A 88 -13.69 18.91 18.61
CA ALA A 88 -14.56 19.79 17.82
C ALA A 88 -14.17 19.77 16.33
N VAL A 89 -15.18 19.79 15.45
CA VAL A 89 -14.99 19.89 14.00
C VAL A 89 -15.95 20.91 13.46
N VAL A 90 -15.45 21.93 12.77
CA VAL A 90 -16.25 23.08 12.33
C VAL A 90 -15.82 23.56 10.94
N ILE A 91 -16.74 24.23 10.24
CA ILE A 91 -16.39 25.05 9.08
C ILE A 91 -16.33 26.50 9.53
N ALA A 92 -15.20 27.15 9.24
CA ALA A 92 -14.95 28.55 9.61
C ALA A 92 -14.61 29.41 8.39
N SER A 93 -14.88 30.71 8.49
CA SER A 93 -14.45 31.73 7.52
C SER A 93 -13.34 32.57 8.14
N SER A 94 -12.33 32.93 7.36
CA SER A 94 -11.30 33.84 7.85
C SER A 94 -11.83 35.27 7.98
N LEU A 95 -11.55 35.90 9.12
CA LEU A 95 -11.80 37.33 9.35
C LEU A 95 -10.58 38.18 8.97
N ASP A 96 -9.41 37.56 8.87
CA ASP A 96 -8.17 38.20 8.48
C ASP A 96 -7.85 37.98 6.99
N GLY A 97 -7.07 38.89 6.41
CA GLY A 97 -6.41 38.69 5.13
C GLY A 97 -4.89 38.76 5.28
N GLU A 98 -4.17 38.65 4.18
CA GLU A 98 -2.69 38.76 4.17
C GLU A 98 -2.13 40.01 4.87
N LEU A 99 -2.87 41.12 4.83
CA LEU A 99 -2.45 42.40 5.40
C LEU A 99 -2.82 42.58 6.87
N THR A 100 -3.76 41.80 7.40
CA THR A 100 -4.25 41.94 8.78
C THR A 100 -3.78 40.81 9.69
N ARG A 101 -3.41 39.66 9.12
CA ARG A 101 -2.89 38.52 9.90
C ARG A 101 -1.51 38.80 10.47
N ASN A 102 -1.21 38.16 11.59
CA ASN A 102 0.13 38.18 12.15
C ASN A 102 1.03 37.18 11.41
N LEU A 103 1.83 37.67 10.47
CA LEU A 103 2.76 36.85 9.67
C LEU A 103 3.85 36.17 10.51
N THR A 104 4.19 36.72 11.68
CA THR A 104 5.22 36.16 12.57
C THR A 104 4.70 34.95 13.34
N THR A 105 3.45 34.98 13.81
CA THR A 105 2.86 33.87 14.56
C THR A 105 2.07 32.91 13.68
N GLY A 106 1.64 33.33 12.49
CA GLY A 106 0.75 32.57 11.62
C GLY A 106 -0.69 32.52 12.12
N VAL A 107 -1.04 33.27 13.16
CA VAL A 107 -2.40 33.31 13.71
C VAL A 107 -3.34 34.04 12.76
N VAL A 108 -4.47 33.42 12.49
CA VAL A 108 -5.57 33.91 11.67
C VAL A 108 -6.83 33.87 12.51
N LYS A 109 -7.49 35.02 12.68
CA LYS A 109 -8.82 35.08 13.30
C LYS A 109 -9.84 34.49 12.34
N MET A 110 -10.67 33.59 12.85
CA MET A 110 -11.71 32.93 12.07
C MET A 110 -13.03 32.95 12.82
N ARG A 111 -14.13 33.00 12.07
CA ARG A 111 -15.49 32.87 12.61
C ARG A 111 -16.03 31.48 12.30
N ILE A 112 -16.56 30.80 13.30
CA ILE A 112 -17.24 29.52 13.15
C ILE A 112 -18.59 29.75 12.47
N GLU A 113 -18.83 29.03 11.39
CA GLU A 113 -20.01 29.24 10.53
C GLU A 113 -20.91 28.02 10.54
N LYS A 114 -20.33 26.83 10.69
CA LYS A 114 -21.05 25.56 10.91
C LYS A 114 -20.31 24.72 11.94
N VAL A 115 -21.05 24.10 12.85
CA VAL A 115 -20.50 23.10 13.78
C VAL A 115 -20.91 21.72 13.28
N ILE A 116 -19.92 20.88 12.99
CA ILE A 116 -20.11 19.48 12.57
C ILE A 116 -20.08 18.56 13.80
N LYS A 117 -19.14 18.80 14.72
CA LYS A 117 -18.98 18.06 15.99
C LYS A 117 -18.50 19.00 17.10
N GLY A 118 -18.85 18.72 18.36
CA GLY A 118 -18.34 19.42 19.54
C GLY A 118 -19.15 20.66 19.94
N SER A 119 -20.48 20.62 19.77
CA SER A 119 -21.40 21.72 20.11
C SER A 119 -21.39 22.12 21.60
N GLU A 120 -20.89 21.23 22.46
CA GLU A 120 -20.63 21.44 23.87
C GLU A 120 -19.39 22.30 24.13
N HIS A 121 -18.46 22.37 23.17
CA HIS A 121 -17.20 23.12 23.26
C HIS A 121 -17.23 24.43 22.46
N VAL A 122 -17.98 24.47 21.35
CA VAL A 122 -18.00 25.62 20.42
C VAL A 122 -19.39 25.97 19.93
N LYS A 123 -19.58 27.22 19.48
CA LYS A 123 -20.86 27.72 18.95
C LYS A 123 -20.70 28.39 17.58
N VAL A 124 -21.75 28.33 16.77
CA VAL A 124 -21.84 29.13 15.54
C VAL A 124 -21.73 30.62 15.88
N GLY A 125 -20.96 31.36 15.09
CA GLY A 125 -20.65 32.78 15.29
C GLY A 125 -19.47 33.06 16.22
N GLN A 126 -18.95 32.04 16.94
CA GLN A 126 -17.78 32.20 17.81
C GLN A 126 -16.54 32.52 16.97
N GLU A 127 -15.72 33.45 17.46
CA GLU A 127 -14.40 33.73 16.90
C GLU A 127 -13.35 32.84 17.56
N VAL A 128 -12.46 32.27 16.74
CA VAL A 128 -11.35 31.42 17.17
C VAL A 128 -10.07 31.86 16.48
N ASP A 129 -8.96 31.67 17.18
CA ASP A 129 -7.62 31.90 16.63
C ASP A 129 -7.04 30.56 16.18
N ALA A 130 -6.66 30.47 14.91
CA ALA A 130 -6.09 29.24 14.35
C ALA A 130 -4.79 29.55 13.59
N ILE A 131 -3.83 28.63 13.62
CA ILE A 131 -2.52 28.84 13.00
C ILE A 131 -2.55 28.32 11.57
N TYR A 132 -2.28 29.19 10.59
CA TYR A 132 -2.22 28.83 9.18
C TYR A 132 -1.22 29.70 8.41
N TYR A 133 -0.22 29.03 7.80
CA TYR A 133 0.87 29.68 7.07
C TYR A 133 0.64 29.79 5.55
N GLY A 134 -0.45 29.22 5.03
CA GLY A 134 -0.80 29.33 3.60
C GLY A 134 -1.39 30.70 3.25
N LYS A 135 -1.90 30.85 2.02
CA LYS A 135 -2.54 32.10 1.57
C LYS A 135 -3.88 32.33 2.27
N VAL A 136 -4.18 33.53 2.75
CA VAL A 136 -5.44 33.83 3.43
C VAL A 136 -6.09 35.08 2.87
N GLU A 137 -7.38 34.95 2.59
CA GLU A 137 -8.25 36.05 2.18
C GLU A 137 -9.46 36.09 3.12
N VAL A 138 -9.95 37.30 3.40
CA VAL A 138 -11.16 37.49 4.20
C VAL A 138 -12.31 36.73 3.54
N GLY A 139 -13.03 35.94 4.33
CA GLY A 139 -14.13 35.09 3.88
C GLY A 139 -13.71 33.71 3.37
N ARG A 140 -12.40 33.44 3.19
CA ARG A 140 -11.93 32.10 2.77
C ARG A 140 -12.37 31.03 3.77
N ARG A 141 -12.83 29.88 3.25
CA ARG A 141 -13.39 28.76 4.03
C ARG A 141 -12.33 27.75 4.44
N PHE A 142 -12.47 27.25 5.67
CA PHE A 142 -11.59 26.25 6.27
C PHE A 142 -12.41 25.19 7.02
N LEU A 143 -12.00 23.93 6.90
CA LEU A 143 -12.32 22.89 7.88
C LEU A 143 -11.34 23.04 9.04
N LEU A 144 -11.87 23.26 10.23
CA LEU A 144 -11.07 23.28 11.46
C LEU A 144 -11.38 22.05 12.30
N SER A 145 -10.32 21.37 12.73
CA SER A 145 -10.41 20.21 13.63
C SER A 145 -9.61 20.51 14.89
N GLY A 146 -10.31 20.51 16.04
CA GLY A 146 -9.83 20.95 17.34
C GLY A 146 -9.73 19.81 18.34
N VAL A 147 -8.68 19.85 19.18
CA VAL A 147 -8.45 18.92 20.30
C VAL A 147 -8.10 19.69 21.59
N ASP A 148 -8.25 19.05 22.75
CA ASP A 148 -7.87 19.55 24.08
C ASP A 148 -8.79 20.69 24.64
N PRO A 149 -10.08 20.39 24.90
CA PRO A 149 -10.98 21.34 25.54
C PRO A 149 -10.53 21.67 26.97
N PRO A 150 -10.76 22.91 27.46
CA PRO A 150 -11.51 23.99 26.81
C PRO A 150 -10.68 24.85 25.84
N ASN A 151 -9.35 24.70 25.83
CA ASN A 151 -8.44 25.53 25.04
C ASN A 151 -8.06 24.83 23.74
N LEU A 152 -9.06 24.65 22.88
CA LEU A 152 -8.94 23.87 21.65
C LEU A 152 -7.75 24.31 20.79
N GLN A 153 -6.89 23.35 20.45
CA GLN A 153 -5.80 23.50 19.48
C GLN A 153 -6.29 23.11 18.10
N TRP A 154 -6.23 24.05 17.14
CA TRP A 154 -6.85 23.89 15.83
C TRP A 154 -5.85 23.49 14.74
N SER A 155 -6.19 22.45 13.99
CA SER A 155 -5.65 22.22 12.65
C SER A 155 -6.55 22.90 11.61
N CYS A 156 -5.95 23.39 10.52
CA CYS A 156 -6.65 24.16 9.48
C CYS A 156 -6.45 23.54 8.10
N LEU A 157 -7.54 23.16 7.44
CA LEU A 157 -7.54 22.71 6.05
C LEU A 157 -8.38 23.67 5.21
N PRO A 158 -7.81 24.41 4.24
CA PRO A 158 -8.61 25.24 3.34
C PRO A 158 -9.54 24.36 2.50
N VAL A 159 -10.77 24.80 2.34
CA VAL A 159 -11.79 24.08 1.56
C VAL A 159 -12.43 25.00 0.52
N SER A 160 -12.79 24.43 -0.63
CA SER A 160 -13.66 25.10 -1.59
C SER A 160 -15.12 25.04 -1.11
N GLU A 161 -16.02 25.75 -1.80
CA GLU A 161 -17.46 25.62 -1.57
C GLU A 161 -17.95 24.19 -1.84
N ARG A 162 -17.40 23.51 -2.85
CA ARG A 162 -17.73 22.12 -3.18
C ARG A 162 -17.26 21.16 -2.07
N ALA A 163 -16.01 21.28 -1.62
CA ALA A 163 -15.47 20.47 -0.54
C ALA A 163 -16.23 20.71 0.77
N GLU A 164 -16.60 21.96 1.10
CA GLU A 164 -17.46 22.24 2.24
C GLU A 164 -18.82 21.53 2.11
N ALA A 165 -19.49 21.67 0.97
CA ALA A 165 -20.79 21.05 0.74
C ALA A 165 -20.70 19.52 0.85
N TYR A 166 -19.63 18.92 0.33
CA TYR A 166 -19.32 17.50 0.48
C TYR A 166 -19.12 17.11 1.95
N ILE A 167 -18.22 17.78 2.68
CA ILE A 167 -17.93 17.46 4.10
C ILE A 167 -19.20 17.54 4.96
N VAL A 168 -20.01 18.58 4.75
CA VAL A 168 -21.27 18.75 5.48
C VAL A 168 -22.22 17.59 5.20
N LYS A 169 -22.39 17.20 3.93
CA LYS A 169 -23.23 16.03 3.56
C LYS A 169 -22.66 14.73 4.11
N ALA A 170 -21.36 14.50 3.97
CA ALA A 170 -20.67 13.31 4.45
C ALA A 170 -20.84 13.14 5.98
N SER A 171 -20.81 14.23 6.74
CA SER A 171 -21.00 14.21 8.20
C SER A 171 -22.42 13.84 8.65
N GLN A 172 -23.40 13.94 7.75
CA GLN A 172 -24.79 13.60 8.01
C GLN A 172 -25.14 12.16 7.61
N VAL A 173 -24.22 11.48 6.92
CA VAL A 173 -24.39 10.08 6.56
C VAL A 173 -24.41 9.26 7.85
N LYS A 174 -25.39 8.35 7.95
CA LYS A 174 -25.53 7.48 9.13
C LYS A 174 -24.26 6.66 9.32
N ASP A 175 -23.99 6.32 10.58
CA ASP A 175 -22.91 5.40 10.94
C ASP A 175 -23.32 3.95 10.62
N ASP A 176 -23.51 3.68 9.33
CA ASP A 176 -23.84 2.39 8.72
C ASP A 176 -22.94 2.22 7.49
N ASP A 177 -22.17 1.13 7.45
CA ASP A 177 -21.10 0.98 6.46
C ASP A 177 -21.65 0.95 5.01
N VAL A 178 -22.80 0.31 4.78
CA VAL A 178 -23.39 0.21 3.43
C VAL A 178 -23.96 1.55 2.99
N ALA A 179 -24.75 2.22 3.83
CA ALA A 179 -25.25 3.57 3.54
C ALA A 179 -24.11 4.56 3.29
N ARG A 180 -23.00 4.39 4.01
CA ARG A 180 -21.79 5.18 3.85
C ARG A 180 -21.15 5.01 2.48
N LEU A 181 -20.89 3.78 2.06
CA LEU A 181 -20.33 3.52 0.73
C LEU A 181 -21.26 3.96 -0.41
N ARG A 182 -22.58 3.84 -0.24
CA ARG A 182 -23.56 4.35 -1.22
C ARG A 182 -23.42 5.84 -1.46
N PHE A 183 -23.14 6.61 -0.41
CA PHE A 183 -22.88 8.04 -0.53
C PHE A 183 -21.54 8.31 -1.21
N PHE A 184 -20.46 7.66 -0.77
CA PHE A 184 -19.10 7.96 -1.27
C PHE A 184 -18.85 7.49 -2.71
N ARG A 185 -19.62 6.51 -3.21
CA ARG A 185 -19.47 5.99 -4.59
C ARG A 185 -19.51 7.11 -5.64
N ASP A 186 -20.40 8.07 -5.45
CA ASP A 186 -20.63 9.16 -6.40
C ASP A 186 -19.46 10.16 -6.46
N TYR A 187 -18.44 9.99 -5.61
CA TYR A 187 -17.31 10.89 -5.44
C TYR A 187 -15.96 10.24 -5.78
N LEU A 188 -15.92 8.96 -6.18
CA LEU A 188 -14.67 8.21 -6.40
C LEU A 188 -13.71 8.91 -7.37
N GLU A 189 -14.20 9.49 -8.46
CA GLU A 189 -13.41 10.25 -9.45
C GLU A 189 -13.82 11.74 -9.49
N ASP A 190 -14.14 12.33 -8.33
CA ASP A 190 -14.37 13.78 -8.24
C ASP A 190 -13.13 14.59 -8.69
N GLU A 191 -13.37 15.68 -9.42
CA GLU A 191 -12.33 16.59 -9.92
C GLU A 191 -11.50 17.21 -8.77
N GLU A 192 -12.09 17.40 -7.59
CA GLU A 192 -11.36 17.85 -6.41
C GLU A 192 -10.66 16.68 -5.72
N ALA A 193 -9.34 16.69 -5.74
CA ALA A 193 -8.50 15.65 -5.15
C ALA A 193 -8.81 15.33 -3.68
N LEU A 194 -9.24 16.31 -2.88
CA LEU A 194 -9.64 16.09 -1.49
C LEU A 194 -10.86 15.17 -1.40
N ILE A 195 -11.85 15.39 -2.26
CA ILE A 195 -13.12 14.66 -2.27
C ILE A 195 -12.89 13.24 -2.82
N SER A 196 -12.24 13.13 -3.98
CA SER A 196 -11.98 11.83 -4.59
C SER A 196 -11.02 10.97 -3.78
N ARG A 197 -10.08 11.58 -3.06
CA ARG A 197 -9.23 10.85 -2.12
C ARG A 197 -10.00 10.32 -0.91
N ASP A 198 -10.82 11.15 -0.29
CA ASP A 198 -11.61 10.75 0.88
C ASP A 198 -12.60 9.62 0.52
N ALA A 199 -13.28 9.73 -0.63
CA ALA A 199 -14.15 8.68 -1.15
C ALA A 199 -13.38 7.37 -1.43
N TYR A 200 -12.19 7.46 -2.04
CA TYR A 200 -11.33 6.30 -2.24
C TYR A 200 -10.94 5.64 -0.91
N ASP A 201 -10.52 6.41 0.10
CA ASP A 201 -10.10 5.87 1.40
C ASP A 201 -11.27 5.23 2.18
N GLU A 202 -12.50 5.74 2.02
CA GLU A 202 -13.72 5.12 2.57
C GLU A 202 -13.97 3.72 1.96
N PHE A 203 -13.78 3.57 0.65
CA PHE A 203 -13.88 2.26 -0.01
C PHE A 203 -12.69 1.35 0.31
N ALA A 204 -11.47 1.86 0.26
CA ALA A 204 -10.26 1.07 0.45
C ALA A 204 -10.09 0.54 1.88
N SER A 205 -10.73 1.19 2.86
CA SER A 205 -10.75 0.75 4.26
C SER A 205 -11.97 -0.12 4.61
N ALA A 206 -12.93 -0.28 3.71
CA ALA A 206 -14.15 -1.03 3.98
C ALA A 206 -13.91 -2.55 3.98
N PRO A 207 -14.54 -3.30 4.90
CA PRO A 207 -14.58 -4.75 4.84
C PRO A 207 -15.19 -5.27 3.52
N TYR A 208 -14.68 -6.38 3.01
CA TYR A 208 -15.09 -6.90 1.70
C TYR A 208 -16.57 -7.33 1.66
N ASP A 209 -17.12 -7.83 2.76
CA ASP A 209 -18.55 -8.19 2.89
C ASP A 209 -19.47 -6.97 2.78
N VAL A 210 -19.00 -5.78 3.18
CA VAL A 210 -19.72 -4.51 2.94
C VAL A 210 -19.64 -4.15 1.46
N ILE A 211 -18.47 -4.29 0.82
CA ILE A 211 -18.30 -4.04 -0.62
C ILE A 211 -19.22 -4.95 -1.45
N GLN A 212 -19.38 -6.22 -1.03
CA GLN A 212 -20.32 -7.15 -1.67
C GLN A 212 -21.78 -6.67 -1.56
N GLN A 213 -22.19 -6.13 -0.41
CA GLN A 213 -23.56 -5.65 -0.19
C GLN A 213 -23.95 -4.44 -1.05
N ILE A 214 -23.00 -3.58 -1.40
CA ILE A 214 -23.21 -2.44 -2.31
C ILE A 214 -23.16 -2.84 -3.79
N GLY A 215 -22.79 -4.09 -4.13
CA GLY A 215 -22.73 -4.60 -5.49
C GLY A 215 -23.90 -4.21 -6.43
N PRO A 216 -25.18 -4.36 -6.00
CA PRO A 216 -26.33 -3.97 -6.82
C PRO A 216 -26.42 -2.48 -7.16
N ASP A 217 -25.76 -1.63 -6.38
CA ASP A 217 -25.75 -0.19 -6.56
C ASP A 217 -24.52 0.29 -7.37
N MET A 218 -23.59 -0.59 -7.76
CA MET A 218 -22.40 -0.20 -8.52
C MET A 218 -22.72 0.00 -10.01
N ASP A 219 -22.11 1.02 -10.61
CA ASP A 219 -22.18 1.23 -12.06
C ASP A 219 -21.12 0.37 -12.76
N HIS A 220 -21.59 -0.76 -13.31
CA HIS A 220 -20.76 -1.71 -14.04
C HIS A 220 -20.01 -1.05 -15.21
N ASP A 221 -20.72 -0.30 -16.06
CA ASP A 221 -20.15 0.21 -17.31
C ASP A 221 -19.11 1.29 -17.04
N GLN A 222 -19.33 2.11 -16.00
CA GLN A 222 -18.35 3.06 -15.51
C GLN A 222 -17.08 2.38 -14.98
N LEU A 223 -17.21 1.28 -14.23
CA LEU A 223 -16.05 0.52 -13.75
C LEU A 223 -15.25 -0.09 -14.91
N ILE A 224 -15.92 -0.61 -15.93
CA ILE A 224 -15.28 -1.12 -17.16
C ILE A 224 -14.49 0.00 -17.85
N GLU A 225 -15.08 1.18 -17.97
CA GLU A 225 -14.41 2.35 -18.54
C GLU A 225 -13.14 2.70 -17.75
N TRP A 226 -13.26 2.84 -16.42
CA TRP A 226 -12.15 3.24 -15.56
C TRP A 226 -11.01 2.22 -15.54
N VAL A 227 -11.27 0.92 -15.45
CA VAL A 227 -10.17 -0.07 -15.40
C VAL A 227 -9.35 -0.12 -16.69
N GLN A 228 -9.95 0.30 -17.82
CA GLN A 228 -9.28 0.34 -19.12
C GLN A 228 -8.47 1.63 -19.36
N GLN A 229 -8.72 2.69 -18.59
CA GLN A 229 -8.02 3.97 -18.72
C GLN A 229 -6.53 3.83 -18.34
N PRO A 230 -5.59 4.15 -19.26
CA PRO A 230 -4.16 4.07 -18.97
C PRO A 230 -3.70 4.96 -17.81
N GLU A 231 -4.29 6.14 -17.67
CA GLU A 231 -3.96 7.22 -16.74
C GLU A 231 -4.44 6.97 -15.30
N ILE A 232 -5.42 6.09 -15.09
CA ILE A 232 -5.88 5.78 -13.73
C ILE A 232 -4.76 5.09 -12.96
N GLY A 233 -4.49 5.63 -11.76
CA GLY A 233 -3.47 5.16 -10.85
C GLY A 233 -3.67 3.71 -10.41
N ALA A 234 -2.57 3.07 -10.02
CA ALA A 234 -2.55 1.65 -9.59
C ALA A 234 -3.53 1.34 -8.46
N ASP A 235 -3.59 2.20 -7.45
CA ASP A 235 -4.42 2.02 -6.26
C ASP A 235 -5.91 2.12 -6.59
N ARG A 236 -6.28 3.07 -7.46
CA ARG A 236 -7.64 3.19 -8.02
C ARG A 236 -8.03 1.96 -8.85
N LYS A 237 -7.15 1.50 -9.75
CA LYS A 237 -7.37 0.26 -10.52
C LYS A 237 -7.60 -0.94 -9.60
N ARG A 238 -6.82 -1.07 -8.53
CA ARG A 238 -7.01 -2.15 -7.54
C ARG A 238 -8.41 -2.12 -6.94
N LEU A 239 -8.88 -0.95 -6.51
CA LEU A 239 -10.24 -0.80 -6.01
C LEU A 239 -11.29 -1.13 -7.08
N TYR A 240 -11.14 -0.62 -8.29
CA TYR A 240 -12.12 -0.83 -9.37
C TYR A 240 -12.20 -2.27 -9.86
N PHE A 241 -11.09 -3.00 -9.93
CA PHE A 241 -11.14 -4.45 -10.17
C PHE A 241 -11.83 -5.20 -9.02
N THR A 242 -11.64 -4.76 -7.77
CA THR A 242 -12.33 -5.35 -6.61
C THR A 242 -13.84 -5.16 -6.71
N MET A 243 -14.28 -3.93 -7.04
CA MET A 243 -15.68 -3.59 -7.26
C MET A 243 -16.28 -4.33 -8.47
N LEU A 244 -15.53 -4.40 -9.58
CA LEU A 244 -15.94 -5.15 -10.78
C LEU A 244 -16.05 -6.64 -10.50
N GLY A 245 -15.22 -7.20 -9.60
CA GLY A 245 -15.39 -8.58 -9.14
C GLY A 245 -16.72 -8.83 -8.42
N VAL A 246 -17.35 -7.78 -7.85
CA VAL A 246 -18.63 -7.87 -7.16
C VAL A 246 -19.81 -7.69 -8.11
N CYS A 247 -19.79 -6.67 -8.97
CA CYS A 247 -20.92 -6.34 -9.85
C CYS A 247 -20.79 -6.88 -11.29
N GLY A 248 -19.62 -7.37 -11.67
CA GLY A 248 -19.33 -7.91 -12.99
C GLY A 248 -19.83 -9.33 -13.19
N GLY A 249 -19.57 -9.87 -14.38
CA GLY A 249 -20.01 -11.21 -14.75
C GLY A 249 -19.14 -11.86 -15.82
N LYS A 250 -19.58 -13.03 -16.29
CA LYS A 250 -18.80 -13.83 -17.26
C LYS A 250 -18.55 -13.12 -18.60
N GLN A 251 -19.36 -12.12 -18.94
CA GLN A 251 -19.18 -11.28 -20.11
C GLN A 251 -17.86 -10.49 -20.10
N ASP A 252 -17.29 -10.25 -18.92
CA ASP A 252 -16.07 -9.44 -18.74
C ASP A 252 -14.79 -10.26 -18.90
N LEU A 253 -14.89 -11.59 -18.83
CA LEU A 253 -13.75 -12.51 -18.89
C LEU A 253 -12.84 -12.29 -20.10
N PRO A 254 -13.33 -12.11 -21.35
CA PRO A 254 -12.45 -11.89 -22.49
C PRO A 254 -11.56 -10.65 -22.34
N MET A 255 -12.08 -9.60 -21.71
CA MET A 255 -11.36 -8.36 -21.46
C MET A 255 -10.31 -8.54 -20.35
N LEU A 256 -10.70 -9.18 -19.24
CA LEU A 256 -9.79 -9.47 -18.14
C LEU A 256 -8.65 -10.42 -18.57
N GLU A 257 -8.94 -11.45 -19.35
CA GLU A 257 -7.94 -12.37 -19.91
C GLU A 257 -6.95 -11.63 -20.82
N ALA A 258 -7.44 -10.73 -21.68
CA ALA A 258 -6.59 -9.94 -22.56
C ALA A 258 -5.61 -9.05 -21.77
N MET A 259 -6.07 -8.48 -20.64
CA MET A 259 -5.23 -7.71 -19.72
C MET A 259 -4.19 -8.60 -19.00
N LEU A 260 -4.60 -9.77 -18.51
CA LEU A 260 -3.73 -10.73 -17.82
C LEU A 260 -2.60 -11.24 -18.74
N ARG A 261 -2.89 -11.46 -20.03
CA ARG A 261 -1.89 -11.91 -21.01
C ARG A 261 -0.94 -10.81 -21.46
N ASN A 262 -1.26 -9.53 -21.22
CA ASN A 262 -0.44 -8.38 -21.61
C ASN A 262 -0.18 -7.38 -20.46
N PRO A 263 0.37 -7.82 -19.32
CA PRO A 263 0.44 -7.01 -18.10
C PRO A 263 1.41 -5.82 -18.23
N ALA A 264 2.39 -5.91 -19.15
CA ALA A 264 3.43 -4.91 -19.37
C ALA A 264 2.92 -3.53 -19.87
N LYS A 265 1.66 -3.44 -20.33
CA LYS A 265 1.08 -2.20 -20.86
C LYS A 265 0.04 -1.54 -19.96
N SER A 266 -0.47 -2.22 -18.94
CA SER A 266 -1.64 -1.72 -18.21
C SER A 266 -1.64 -1.93 -16.70
N VAL A 267 -0.86 -2.87 -16.13
CA VAL A 267 -1.06 -3.25 -14.71
C VAL A 267 0.22 -3.76 -14.03
N THR A 268 1.22 -2.90 -13.80
CA THR A 268 2.24 -3.21 -12.78
C THR A 268 1.74 -2.96 -11.36
N GLY A 269 0.76 -2.08 -11.18
CA GLY A 269 0.03 -1.89 -9.93
C GLY A 269 -1.43 -2.29 -10.07
N GLY A 270 -1.92 -3.13 -9.16
CA GLY A 270 -3.28 -3.70 -9.17
C GLY A 270 -3.43 -5.07 -9.83
N LEU A 271 -2.35 -5.76 -10.20
CA LEU A 271 -2.40 -7.08 -10.84
C LEU A 271 -3.05 -8.14 -9.94
N ASP A 272 -2.83 -8.04 -8.63
CA ASP A 272 -3.47 -8.88 -7.62
C ASP A 272 -4.99 -8.77 -7.68
N ALA A 273 -5.53 -7.55 -7.73
CA ALA A 273 -6.96 -7.33 -7.85
C ALA A 273 -7.50 -7.71 -9.23
N LEU A 274 -6.74 -7.53 -10.32
CA LEU A 274 -7.13 -8.03 -11.64
C LEU A 274 -7.25 -9.56 -11.64
N ILE A 275 -6.27 -10.27 -11.09
CA ILE A 275 -6.31 -11.74 -10.96
C ILE A 275 -7.48 -12.15 -10.05
N ALA A 276 -7.66 -11.47 -8.92
CA ALA A 276 -8.76 -11.75 -8.00
C ALA A 276 -10.12 -11.56 -8.68
N CYS A 277 -10.33 -10.44 -9.38
CA CYS A 277 -11.53 -10.15 -10.17
C CYS A 277 -11.80 -11.25 -11.19
N TYR A 278 -10.81 -11.60 -12.01
CA TYR A 278 -10.93 -12.68 -12.99
C TYR A 278 -11.34 -14.01 -12.34
N LEU A 279 -10.69 -14.38 -11.23
CA LEU A 279 -11.02 -15.61 -10.50
C LEU A 279 -12.41 -15.56 -9.83
N THR A 280 -12.88 -14.40 -9.38
CA THR A 280 -14.26 -14.23 -8.88
C THR A 280 -15.27 -14.52 -9.98
N LEU A 281 -15.03 -14.03 -11.20
CA LEU A 281 -15.97 -14.19 -12.32
C LEU A 281 -15.87 -15.55 -13.02
N ALA A 282 -14.67 -16.11 -13.11
CA ALA A 282 -14.39 -17.40 -13.76
C ALA A 282 -14.64 -18.60 -12.82
N GLY A 283 -14.51 -18.38 -11.50
CA GLY A 283 -14.46 -19.44 -10.51
C GLY A 283 -13.24 -20.35 -10.69
N GLU A 284 -13.36 -21.61 -10.24
CA GLU A 284 -12.28 -22.61 -10.32
C GLU A 284 -11.74 -22.81 -11.74
N ALA A 285 -12.58 -22.68 -12.76
CA ALA A 285 -12.19 -22.81 -14.16
C ALA A 285 -11.16 -21.76 -14.63
N GLY A 286 -10.99 -20.66 -13.87
CA GLY A 286 -9.99 -19.63 -14.13
C GLY A 286 -8.58 -20.00 -13.66
N LEU A 287 -8.42 -20.90 -12.69
CA LEU A 287 -7.11 -21.26 -12.10
C LEU A 287 -6.06 -21.72 -13.13
N PRO A 288 -6.39 -22.53 -14.15
CA PRO A 288 -5.41 -22.95 -15.14
C PRO A 288 -4.69 -21.80 -15.85
N LEU A 289 -5.40 -20.69 -16.13
CA LEU A 289 -4.79 -19.51 -16.76
C LEU A 289 -3.81 -18.81 -15.80
N ILE A 290 -4.22 -18.63 -14.55
CA ILE A 290 -3.37 -18.00 -13.53
C ILE A 290 -2.13 -18.85 -13.27
N ASP A 291 -2.31 -20.17 -13.29
CA ASP A 291 -1.23 -21.12 -13.15
C ASP A 291 -0.22 -21.03 -14.30
N GLU A 292 -0.73 -21.04 -15.54
CA GLU A 292 0.05 -20.89 -16.77
C GLU A 292 0.87 -19.59 -16.76
N LEU A 293 0.27 -18.47 -16.35
CA LEU A 293 0.89 -17.16 -16.50
C LEU A 293 1.86 -16.81 -15.35
N PHE A 294 1.49 -17.11 -14.11
CA PHE A 294 2.14 -16.50 -12.94
C PHE A 294 2.65 -17.48 -11.88
N ILE A 295 2.06 -18.67 -11.76
CA ILE A 295 2.40 -19.65 -10.72
C ILE A 295 3.44 -20.63 -11.24
N ALA A 296 3.06 -21.49 -12.19
CA ALA A 296 3.91 -22.53 -12.77
C ALA A 296 4.93 -21.98 -13.77
N ASN A 297 4.79 -20.72 -14.18
CA ASN A 297 5.74 -20.04 -15.03
C ASN A 297 6.98 -19.60 -14.25
N HIS A 298 8.03 -20.42 -14.25
CA HIS A 298 9.33 -20.09 -13.64
C HIS A 298 10.03 -18.85 -14.24
N LYS A 299 9.53 -18.31 -15.35
CA LYS A 299 10.04 -17.07 -15.96
C LYS A 299 9.23 -15.83 -15.54
N ALA A 300 8.11 -16.00 -14.84
CA ALA A 300 7.32 -14.89 -14.36
C ALA A 300 8.12 -14.09 -13.33
N PRO A 301 8.24 -12.75 -13.49
CA PRO A 301 8.88 -11.89 -12.51
C PRO A 301 8.25 -12.04 -11.12
N PHE A 302 9.08 -11.94 -10.07
CA PHE A 302 8.65 -12.05 -8.67
C PHE A 302 7.37 -11.25 -8.35
N PRO A 303 7.23 -9.95 -8.71
CA PRO A 303 6.03 -9.18 -8.38
C PRO A 303 4.73 -9.76 -8.98
N GLN A 304 4.81 -10.43 -10.13
CA GLN A 304 3.65 -11.03 -10.76
C GLN A 304 3.24 -12.35 -10.08
N SER A 305 4.23 -13.18 -9.74
CA SER A 305 3.99 -14.40 -8.97
C SER A 305 3.44 -14.07 -7.58
N TYR A 306 4.01 -13.05 -6.93
CA TYR A 306 3.52 -12.53 -5.66
C TYR A 306 2.07 -12.02 -5.76
N ALA A 307 1.73 -11.25 -6.79
CA ALA A 307 0.36 -10.77 -7.01
C ALA A 307 -0.64 -11.93 -7.18
N ALA A 308 -0.26 -12.99 -7.92
CA ALA A 308 -1.08 -14.18 -8.07
C ALA A 308 -1.28 -14.94 -6.74
N ILE A 309 -0.22 -15.09 -5.93
CA ILE A 309 -0.30 -15.68 -4.59
C ILE A 309 -1.26 -14.87 -3.71
N MET A 310 -1.17 -13.54 -3.74
CA MET A 310 -2.07 -12.66 -2.97
C MET A 310 -3.53 -12.80 -3.40
N ALA A 311 -3.80 -12.91 -4.70
CA ALA A 311 -5.15 -13.14 -5.22
C ALA A 311 -5.71 -14.51 -4.80
N ILE A 312 -4.90 -15.58 -4.87
CA ILE A 312 -5.28 -16.91 -4.40
C ILE A 312 -5.55 -16.89 -2.89
N ARG A 313 -4.71 -16.21 -2.11
CA ARG A 313 -4.90 -16.03 -0.66
C ARG A 313 -6.21 -15.33 -0.35
N PHE A 314 -6.51 -14.24 -1.05
CA PHE A 314 -7.80 -13.53 -0.93
C PHE A 314 -8.98 -14.48 -1.17
N HIS A 315 -8.95 -15.30 -2.22
CA HIS A 315 -10.01 -16.28 -2.49
C HIS A 315 -10.12 -17.36 -1.42
N GLY A 316 -8.99 -17.76 -0.81
CA GLY A 316 -8.99 -18.71 0.30
C GLY A 316 -9.41 -18.12 1.65
N THR A 317 -9.54 -16.80 1.78
CA THR A 317 -9.93 -16.13 3.03
C THR A 317 -11.28 -15.41 2.96
N GLU A 318 -11.51 -14.61 1.92
CA GLU A 318 -12.64 -13.67 1.81
C GLU A 318 -13.54 -13.95 0.59
N GLY A 319 -13.00 -14.48 -0.51
CA GLY A 319 -13.74 -14.58 -1.78
C GLY A 319 -14.89 -15.59 -1.79
N ASP A 320 -14.70 -16.77 -1.17
CA ASP A 320 -15.69 -17.85 -1.06
C ASP A 320 -16.32 -18.36 -2.38
N VAL A 321 -15.70 -18.07 -3.53
CA VAL A 321 -16.13 -18.55 -4.86
C VAL A 321 -15.42 -19.84 -5.29
N ILE A 322 -14.19 -20.06 -4.82
CA ILE A 322 -13.34 -21.19 -5.21
C ILE A 322 -13.05 -22.04 -3.97
N PRO A 323 -13.27 -23.37 -4.00
CA PRO A 323 -12.98 -24.22 -2.86
C PRO A 323 -11.48 -24.21 -2.55
N ARG A 324 -11.14 -24.15 -1.26
CA ARG A 324 -9.73 -24.16 -0.81
C ARG A 324 -8.94 -25.35 -1.36
N SER A 325 -9.59 -26.50 -1.55
CA SER A 325 -8.97 -27.69 -2.15
C SER A 325 -8.46 -27.45 -3.57
N ALA A 326 -9.10 -26.59 -4.36
CA ALA A 326 -8.61 -26.23 -5.69
C ALA A 326 -7.50 -25.16 -5.61
N LEU A 327 -7.62 -24.21 -4.67
CA LEU A 327 -6.63 -23.15 -4.48
C LEU A 327 -5.26 -23.68 -4.01
N VAL A 328 -5.24 -24.69 -3.14
CA VAL A 328 -3.99 -25.27 -2.63
C VAL A 328 -3.18 -25.94 -3.73
N GLU A 329 -3.82 -26.52 -4.76
CA GLU A 329 -3.12 -27.13 -5.89
C GLU A 329 -2.28 -26.10 -6.68
N SER A 330 -2.76 -24.86 -6.80
CA SER A 330 -1.96 -23.76 -7.34
C SER A 330 -0.79 -23.41 -6.41
N LEU A 331 -1.01 -23.37 -5.09
CA LEU A 331 0.07 -23.10 -4.13
C LEU A 331 1.13 -24.21 -4.07
N HIS A 332 0.77 -25.47 -4.30
CA HIS A 332 1.72 -26.57 -4.40
C HIS A 332 2.73 -26.35 -5.52
N LYS A 333 2.29 -25.84 -6.67
CA LYS A 333 3.18 -25.51 -7.80
C LYS A 333 4.20 -24.42 -7.46
N ILE A 334 3.91 -23.54 -6.50
CA ILE A 334 4.89 -22.56 -5.98
C ILE A 334 5.99 -23.24 -5.16
N LEU A 335 5.74 -24.38 -4.53
CA LEU A 335 6.79 -25.12 -3.81
C LEU A 335 7.88 -25.65 -4.74
N ASP A 336 7.62 -25.75 -6.05
CA ASP A 336 8.63 -26.06 -7.06
C ASP A 336 9.53 -24.88 -7.42
N ARG A 337 9.17 -23.69 -6.93
CA ARG A 337 9.93 -22.44 -7.02
C ARG A 337 10.54 -22.13 -5.67
N GLY A 338 11.69 -22.74 -5.38
CA GLY A 338 12.34 -22.66 -4.07
C GLY A 338 12.57 -21.23 -3.55
N GLU A 339 12.69 -20.24 -4.44
CA GLU A 339 12.80 -18.81 -4.13
C GLU A 339 11.49 -18.13 -3.69
N LEU A 340 10.34 -18.78 -3.90
CA LEU A 340 9.00 -18.31 -3.53
C LEU A 340 8.30 -19.24 -2.52
N ALA A 341 8.87 -20.41 -2.22
CA ALA A 341 8.19 -21.45 -1.45
C ALA A 341 7.78 -20.97 -0.05
N ASP A 342 8.57 -20.10 0.58
CA ASP A 342 8.26 -19.52 1.89
C ASP A 342 6.97 -18.71 1.91
N MET A 343 6.60 -18.11 0.78
CA MET A 343 5.45 -17.23 0.65
C MET A 343 4.12 -17.95 0.85
N VAL A 344 4.06 -19.26 0.58
CA VAL A 344 2.82 -20.05 0.56
C VAL A 344 2.72 -21.05 1.71
N ILE A 345 3.84 -21.43 2.34
CA ILE A 345 3.86 -22.38 3.46
C ILE A 345 2.92 -21.96 4.62
N PRO A 346 2.86 -20.68 5.04
CA PRO A 346 1.92 -20.26 6.08
C PRO A 346 0.45 -20.45 5.69
N ASP A 347 0.11 -20.27 4.40
CA ASP A 347 -1.25 -20.48 3.91
C ASP A 347 -1.60 -21.97 3.95
N LEU A 348 -0.71 -22.85 3.48
CA LEU A 348 -0.92 -24.30 3.55
C LEU A 348 -1.14 -24.77 5.00
N ALA A 349 -0.35 -24.26 5.95
CA ALA A 349 -0.53 -24.57 7.37
C ALA A 349 -1.87 -24.03 7.91
N LYS A 350 -2.22 -22.77 7.61
CA LYS A 350 -3.46 -22.13 8.05
C LYS A 350 -4.69 -22.85 7.49
N TRP A 351 -4.60 -23.32 6.25
CA TRP A 351 -5.66 -24.05 5.55
C TRP A 351 -5.63 -25.55 5.81
N LYS A 352 -4.69 -26.01 6.66
CA LYS A 352 -4.55 -27.40 7.09
C LYS A 352 -4.33 -28.39 5.95
N ASP A 353 -3.67 -27.94 4.88
CA ASP A 353 -3.20 -28.84 3.86
C ASP A 353 -1.91 -29.50 4.34
N TRP A 354 -2.02 -30.75 4.82
CA TRP A 354 -0.90 -31.54 5.35
C TRP A 354 -0.22 -32.44 4.32
N SER A 355 -0.63 -32.36 3.05
CA SER A 355 -0.14 -33.24 1.98
C SER A 355 1.33 -33.01 1.62
N GLN A 356 1.93 -31.89 2.05
CA GLN A 356 3.24 -31.42 1.59
C GLN A 356 4.40 -31.73 2.55
N ILE A 357 4.21 -32.59 3.56
CA ILE A 357 5.27 -32.92 4.55
C ILE A 357 6.57 -33.35 3.87
N GLU A 358 6.50 -34.29 2.93
CA GLU A 358 7.68 -34.81 2.23
C GLU A 358 8.37 -33.72 1.39
N ARG A 359 7.58 -32.94 0.64
CA ARG A 359 8.09 -31.86 -0.21
C ARG A 359 8.79 -30.78 0.62
N LEU A 360 8.18 -30.35 1.72
CA LEU A 360 8.75 -29.32 2.60
C LEU A 360 9.99 -29.82 3.35
N THR A 361 10.02 -31.10 3.73
CA THR A 361 11.22 -31.74 4.30
C THR A 361 12.37 -31.70 3.30
N THR A 362 12.10 -32.01 2.04
CA THR A 362 13.08 -31.95 0.95
C THR A 362 13.58 -30.52 0.75
N LEU A 363 12.69 -29.54 0.66
CA LEU A 363 13.05 -28.13 0.53
C LEU A 363 13.93 -27.63 1.68
N PHE A 364 13.65 -28.06 2.92
CA PHE A 364 14.48 -27.72 4.07
C PHE A 364 15.92 -28.26 3.93
N LYS A 365 16.05 -29.52 3.50
CA LYS A 365 17.33 -30.21 3.33
C LYS A 365 18.16 -29.60 2.20
N GLU A 366 17.52 -29.23 1.10
CA GLU A 366 18.15 -28.62 -0.08
C GLU A 366 18.50 -27.14 0.14
N ALA A 367 17.76 -26.45 1.01
CA ALA A 367 18.03 -25.05 1.32
C ALA A 367 19.42 -24.85 1.95
N GLU A 368 20.12 -23.81 1.52
CA GLU A 368 21.35 -23.34 2.15
C GLU A 368 21.12 -23.00 3.63
N LYS A 369 22.15 -23.19 4.47
CA LYS A 369 22.00 -23.10 5.94
C LYS A 369 21.57 -21.73 6.45
N ASP A 370 21.81 -20.67 5.70
CA ASP A 370 21.46 -19.29 6.04
C ASP A 370 20.09 -18.85 5.48
N LYS A 371 19.41 -19.68 4.67
CA LYS A 371 18.03 -19.45 4.16
C LYS A 371 16.97 -19.73 5.22
N ASN A 372 17.07 -18.98 6.29
CA ASN A 372 16.21 -19.05 7.47
C ASN A 372 14.75 -18.70 7.17
N TRP A 373 14.55 -17.82 6.18
CA TRP A 373 13.24 -17.41 5.69
C TRP A 373 12.44 -18.58 5.11
N LEU A 374 13.09 -19.66 4.65
CA LEU A 374 12.42 -20.90 4.22
C LEU A 374 12.36 -21.94 5.33
N ARG A 375 13.47 -22.17 6.04
CA ARG A 375 13.58 -23.23 7.06
C ARG A 375 12.63 -23.02 8.25
N VAL A 376 12.46 -21.78 8.72
CA VAL A 376 11.59 -21.50 9.88
C VAL A 376 10.11 -21.72 9.54
N PRO A 377 9.57 -21.22 8.40
CA PRO A 377 8.21 -21.57 7.97
C PRO A 377 7.96 -23.07 7.81
N VAL A 378 8.90 -23.84 7.25
CA VAL A 378 8.77 -25.30 7.16
C VAL A 378 8.58 -25.93 8.54
N ILE A 379 9.41 -25.57 9.52
CA ILE A 379 9.24 -26.10 10.89
C ILE A 379 7.91 -25.66 11.50
N ASN A 380 7.48 -24.42 11.28
CA ASN A 380 6.17 -23.95 11.77
C ASN A 380 5.00 -24.70 11.13
N TYR A 381 5.09 -25.06 9.85
CA TYR A 381 4.13 -25.92 9.19
C TYR A 381 4.07 -27.30 9.86
N MET A 382 5.23 -27.94 10.08
CA MET A 382 5.27 -29.26 10.75
C MET A 382 4.73 -29.19 12.18
N ARG A 383 5.02 -28.11 12.91
CA ARG A 383 4.53 -27.89 14.27
C ARG A 383 3.03 -27.67 14.35
N ALA A 384 2.42 -27.14 13.29
CA ALA A 384 0.98 -26.98 13.18
C ALA A 384 0.27 -28.26 12.71
N CYS A 385 1.01 -29.15 12.03
CA CYS A 385 0.51 -30.42 11.52
C CYS A 385 0.32 -31.43 12.66
N PRO A 386 -0.88 -32.04 12.81
CA PRO A 386 -1.15 -33.00 13.87
C PRO A 386 -0.66 -34.43 13.56
N LEU A 387 -0.09 -34.66 12.37
CA LEU A 387 0.30 -35.98 11.90
C LEU A 387 1.64 -36.42 12.51
N PRO A 388 1.81 -37.70 12.90
CA PRO A 388 3.05 -38.19 13.50
C PRO A 388 4.26 -38.08 12.55
N GLU A 389 4.02 -38.13 11.24
CA GLU A 389 5.05 -37.93 10.21
C GLU A 389 5.69 -36.53 10.31
N ALA A 390 4.93 -35.51 10.73
CA ALA A 390 5.46 -34.16 10.91
C ALA A 390 6.36 -34.06 12.15
N GLU A 391 6.02 -34.75 13.25
CA GLU A 391 6.87 -34.83 14.44
C GLU A 391 8.19 -35.55 14.12
N ALA A 392 8.11 -36.70 13.43
CA ALA A 392 9.28 -37.42 12.96
C ALA A 392 10.15 -36.57 12.01
N ALA A 393 9.53 -35.79 11.11
CA ALA A 393 10.24 -34.85 10.25
C ALA A 393 10.96 -33.77 11.07
N ILE A 394 10.32 -33.19 12.11
CA ILE A 394 10.98 -32.19 12.97
C ILE A 394 12.23 -32.79 13.64
N GLU A 395 12.16 -34.00 14.18
CA GLU A 395 13.32 -34.67 14.80
C GLU A 395 14.48 -34.87 13.82
N GLU A 396 14.16 -35.18 12.56
CA GLU A 396 15.17 -35.30 11.50
C GLU A 396 15.78 -33.94 11.16
N LEU A 397 14.93 -32.92 10.94
CA LEU A 397 15.36 -31.59 10.54
C LEU A 397 16.13 -30.87 11.66
N GLU A 398 15.82 -31.14 12.93
CA GLU A 398 16.55 -30.60 14.09
C GLU A 398 18.01 -31.05 14.13
N LYS A 399 18.32 -32.25 13.62
CA LYS A 399 19.72 -32.74 13.49
C LYS A 399 20.50 -31.97 12.43
N ILE A 400 19.82 -31.39 11.44
CA ILE A 400 20.44 -30.63 10.35
C ILE A 400 20.62 -29.16 10.74
N ASP A 401 19.61 -28.58 11.37
CA ASP A 401 19.60 -27.17 11.78
C ASP A 401 18.78 -26.98 13.07
N PRO A 402 19.41 -27.18 14.23
CA PRO A 402 18.73 -27.01 15.52
C PRO A 402 18.33 -25.55 15.77
N GLU A 403 19.02 -24.60 15.16
CA GLU A 403 18.74 -23.16 15.31
C GLU A 403 17.45 -22.75 14.59
N ALA A 404 17.12 -23.35 13.44
CA ALA A 404 15.82 -23.17 12.80
C ALA A 404 14.66 -23.64 13.72
N VAL A 405 14.80 -24.81 14.34
CA VAL A 405 13.79 -25.35 15.27
C VAL A 405 13.66 -24.49 16.51
N ARG A 406 14.78 -24.07 17.10
CA ARG A 406 14.80 -23.14 18.23
C ARG A 406 14.07 -21.83 17.92
N ARG A 407 14.35 -21.23 16.76
CA ARG A 407 13.69 -19.97 16.35
C ARG A 407 12.20 -20.14 16.11
N ALA A 408 11.78 -21.21 15.45
CA ALA A 408 10.37 -21.52 15.27
C ALA A 408 9.65 -21.57 16.62
N LYS A 409 10.21 -22.28 17.61
CA LYS A 409 9.65 -22.40 18.97
C LYS A 409 9.59 -21.06 19.71
N THR A 410 10.63 -20.21 19.59
CA THR A 410 10.73 -18.94 20.33
C THR A 410 9.79 -17.85 19.80
N PHE A 411 9.70 -17.68 18.48
CA PHE A 411 8.96 -16.55 17.89
C PHE A 411 7.49 -16.86 17.58
N PHE A 412 7.12 -18.14 17.54
CA PHE A 412 5.77 -18.59 17.20
C PHE A 412 5.33 -19.67 18.20
N PRO A 413 4.89 -19.28 19.42
CA PRO A 413 4.28 -20.22 20.34
C PRO A 413 3.00 -20.76 19.70
N ILE A 414 2.85 -22.10 19.66
CA ILE A 414 1.59 -22.72 19.25
C ILE A 414 0.53 -22.23 20.25
N PRO A 415 -0.60 -21.65 19.80
CA PRO A 415 -1.70 -21.36 20.69
C PRO A 415 -2.12 -22.68 21.35
N VAL A 416 -1.85 -22.83 22.65
CA VAL A 416 -2.30 -24.00 23.39
C VAL A 416 -3.82 -23.94 23.37
N PRO A 417 -4.54 -24.89 22.76
CA PRO A 417 -5.98 -24.93 22.87
C PRO A 417 -6.31 -25.00 24.37
N VAL A 418 -7.20 -24.11 24.85
CA VAL A 418 -7.70 -24.15 26.22
C VAL A 418 -8.22 -25.55 26.46
N ARG A 419 -7.50 -26.32 27.30
CA ARG A 419 -7.83 -27.71 27.59
C ARG A 419 -9.23 -27.72 28.16
N ALA A 420 -10.18 -28.33 27.46
CA ALA A 420 -11.51 -28.57 28.02
C ALA A 420 -11.31 -29.34 29.33
N LYS A 421 -11.76 -28.73 30.43
CA LYS A 421 -11.71 -29.35 31.75
C LYS A 421 -12.50 -30.68 31.68
N PRO A 422 -11.98 -31.81 32.18
CA PRO A 422 -12.73 -33.05 32.20
C PRO A 422 -14.06 -32.82 32.91
N ALA A 423 -15.15 -33.34 32.34
CA ALA A 423 -16.47 -33.28 32.92
C ALA A 423 -16.45 -33.94 34.30
N GLU A 424 -16.65 -33.13 35.33
CA GLU A 424 -16.99 -33.60 36.67
C GLU A 424 -18.52 -33.66 36.74
N GLU A 425 -19.03 -34.79 37.22
CA GLU A 425 -20.43 -35.18 37.18
C GLU A 425 -21.38 -34.17 37.86
N ALA A 426 -22.60 -34.19 37.34
CA ALA A 426 -23.65 -33.21 37.52
C ALA A 426 -24.08 -32.95 38.97
N THR A 427 -24.47 -31.71 39.26
CA THR A 427 -25.70 -31.49 40.02
C THR A 427 -26.49 -30.32 39.41
N SER A 428 -27.71 -30.66 39.02
CA SER A 428 -28.71 -29.90 38.30
C SER A 428 -29.31 -28.76 39.12
N GLN A 429 -29.38 -27.55 38.55
CA GLN A 429 -30.51 -26.64 38.71
C GLN A 429 -30.78 -25.87 37.40
N SER A 430 -32.04 -25.91 37.00
CA SER A 430 -32.64 -25.39 35.77
C SER A 430 -33.09 -23.93 35.91
N GLY A 431 -32.88 -23.12 34.87
CA GLY A 431 -33.45 -21.77 34.66
C GLY A 431 -33.01 -21.18 33.31
N PRO A 432 -33.81 -20.34 32.64
CA PRO A 432 -34.24 -20.59 31.26
C PRO A 432 -33.32 -20.07 30.14
N ALA A 433 -33.56 -20.65 28.97
CA ALA A 433 -32.90 -20.39 27.69
C ALA A 433 -32.93 -18.91 27.29
N LEU A 434 -31.76 -18.38 26.94
CA LEU A 434 -31.59 -17.12 26.24
C LEU A 434 -30.87 -17.40 24.91
N GLU A 435 -31.48 -16.86 23.86
CA GLU A 435 -31.14 -16.99 22.46
C GLU A 435 -29.67 -16.68 22.16
N THR A 436 -29.12 -17.38 21.18
CA THR A 436 -27.77 -17.16 20.66
C THR A 436 -27.76 -15.94 19.73
N PRO A 437 -26.98 -14.89 19.98
CA PRO A 437 -26.67 -13.91 18.96
C PRO A 437 -25.43 -14.31 18.18
N GLN A 438 -25.51 -14.02 16.90
CA GLN A 438 -24.56 -14.29 15.83
C GLN A 438 -23.14 -13.81 16.12
N ARG A 439 -22.21 -14.54 15.49
CA ARG A 439 -20.77 -14.32 15.48
C ARG A 439 -20.45 -13.08 14.64
N GLY A 440 -20.36 -11.93 15.29
CA GLY A 440 -19.88 -10.68 14.71
C GLY A 440 -18.58 -10.21 15.37
N ALA A 441 -17.61 -9.84 14.54
CA ALA A 441 -16.50 -8.92 14.77
C ALA A 441 -15.71 -9.01 16.10
N ARG A 442 -14.45 -9.46 16.00
CA ARG A 442 -13.41 -9.09 16.96
C ARG A 442 -12.13 -8.72 16.23
N TYR A 443 -11.93 -7.42 15.98
CA TYR A 443 -10.60 -6.81 16.06
C TYR A 443 -10.69 -5.42 16.71
N ALA A 444 -9.96 -5.30 17.81
CA ALA A 444 -9.36 -4.13 18.46
C ALA A 444 -10.17 -2.82 18.53
N ALA A 445 -10.87 -2.64 19.65
CA ALA A 445 -11.18 -1.31 20.19
C ALA A 445 -10.36 -1.08 21.48
N VAL A 446 -9.83 0.13 21.54
CA VAL A 446 -9.03 0.77 22.57
C VAL A 446 -9.61 0.60 23.97
N VAL A 447 -8.74 0.41 24.97
CA VAL A 447 -9.06 0.39 26.39
C VAL A 447 -9.42 1.79 26.88
N PRO A 448 -10.60 2.04 27.48
CA PRO A 448 -10.76 3.14 28.41
C PRO A 448 -10.63 2.61 29.85
N ILE A 449 -9.74 3.24 30.61
CA ILE A 449 -9.64 3.07 32.06
C ILE A 449 -10.92 3.63 32.67
N ALA A 450 -11.61 2.79 33.45
CA ALA A 450 -12.82 3.13 34.17
C ALA A 450 -12.54 4.10 35.34
N THR A 451 -13.34 5.17 35.45
CA THR A 451 -13.56 5.90 36.69
C THR A 451 -15.00 5.68 37.14
N ALA A 452 -15.15 5.20 38.39
CA ALA A 452 -16.42 4.93 39.05
C ALA A 452 -17.15 6.24 39.46
N PRO A 453 -18.49 6.21 39.63
CA PRO A 453 -19.26 7.40 39.99
C PRO A 453 -19.34 7.58 41.51
N SER A 454 -19.34 8.82 41.98
CA SER A 454 -19.83 9.17 43.32
C SER A 454 -20.71 10.42 43.23
N ALA A 455 -21.92 10.31 43.78
CA ALA A 455 -22.93 11.35 43.83
C ALA A 455 -23.13 11.85 45.27
N ALA A 456 -23.49 13.14 45.36
CA ALA A 456 -24.24 13.84 46.42
C ALA A 456 -23.49 14.42 47.67
N ALA A 457 -23.14 15.73 47.55
CA ALA A 457 -23.57 16.91 48.35
C ALA A 457 -23.48 16.94 49.92
N PRO A 458 -23.74 18.08 50.60
CA PRO A 458 -23.01 19.37 50.61
C PRO A 458 -22.64 19.82 52.05
N VAL A 459 -21.59 20.64 52.27
CA VAL A 459 -21.41 21.36 53.55
C VAL A 459 -20.86 22.78 53.33
N SER A 460 -21.42 23.69 54.12
CA SER A 460 -21.39 25.15 54.12
C SER A 460 -20.06 25.83 54.51
N LEU A 461 -19.97 27.09 54.09
CA LEU A 461 -19.06 28.19 54.40
C LEU A 461 -18.26 28.15 55.72
N ALA A 462 -16.97 28.52 55.62
CA ALA A 462 -16.34 29.49 56.51
C ALA A 462 -15.21 30.23 55.78
N ALA A 463 -15.25 31.56 55.83
CA ALA A 463 -14.23 32.45 55.31
C ALA A 463 -13.06 32.58 56.30
N THR A 464 -11.84 32.59 55.77
CA THR A 464 -10.69 33.24 56.40
C THR A 464 -9.78 33.80 55.30
N ASP A 465 -9.62 35.12 55.31
CA ASP A 465 -8.63 35.88 54.55
C ASP A 465 -7.20 35.43 54.86
N VAL A 466 -6.38 35.22 53.83
CA VAL A 466 -4.91 35.32 53.91
C VAL A 466 -4.41 36.06 52.65
N THR A 467 -4.26 37.37 52.83
CA THR A 467 -3.20 38.27 52.37
C THR A 467 -2.46 38.05 51.05
N ALA A 468 -2.40 39.15 50.29
CA ALA A 468 -1.50 39.44 49.19
C ALA A 468 -0.02 39.06 49.49
N ASN A 469 0.41 37.88 49.04
CA ASN A 469 1.83 37.58 48.86
C ASN A 469 2.09 36.38 47.93
N GLU A 470 1.47 36.31 46.75
CA GLU A 470 1.88 35.34 45.69
C GLU A 470 1.79 35.94 44.27
N LEU A 471 2.18 37.21 44.14
CA LEU A 471 2.29 37.90 42.84
C LEU A 471 3.75 38.07 42.37
N GLY A 472 4.65 37.18 42.81
CA GLY A 472 6.06 37.24 42.46
C GLY A 472 6.70 35.86 42.41
N ASN A 473 6.34 35.03 41.43
CA ASN A 473 7.18 33.92 40.95
C ASN A 473 6.60 33.25 39.68
N ARG A 474 6.41 34.04 38.62
CA ARG A 474 6.30 33.48 37.25
C ARG A 474 7.44 34.01 36.40
N THR A 475 8.64 33.59 36.77
CA THR A 475 9.83 33.68 35.92
C THR A 475 9.71 32.58 34.87
N LEU A 476 9.69 32.98 33.60
CA LEU A 476 9.82 32.14 32.41
C LEU A 476 10.80 30.98 32.66
N LEU A 477 10.32 29.75 32.53
CA LEU A 477 11.20 28.59 32.35
C LEU A 477 11.83 28.70 30.95
N ALA A 478 12.88 29.52 30.86
CA ALA A 478 13.86 29.39 29.81
C ALA A 478 14.47 28.00 29.94
N GLN A 479 14.08 27.10 29.03
CA GLN A 479 14.65 25.77 28.92
C GLN A 479 16.16 25.91 28.74
N LYS A 480 16.90 25.52 29.78
CA LYS A 480 18.36 25.60 29.82
C LYS A 480 18.90 24.58 28.82
N THR A 481 19.12 25.00 27.57
CA THR A 481 19.74 24.18 26.53
C THR A 481 21.08 23.66 27.05
N ASN A 482 21.22 22.33 27.09
CA ASN A 482 22.46 21.68 27.47
C ASN A 482 23.52 22.01 26.39
N PRO A 483 24.67 22.62 26.73
CA PRO A 483 25.70 22.98 25.74
C PRO A 483 26.24 21.75 24.97
N TRP A 484 26.05 20.55 25.52
CA TRP A 484 26.39 19.29 24.87
C TRP A 484 25.45 18.91 23.72
N ASP A 485 24.19 19.34 23.72
CA ASP A 485 23.23 19.04 22.65
C ASP A 485 23.57 19.79 21.36
N LEU A 486 24.02 21.04 21.48
CA LEU A 486 24.50 21.82 20.33
C LEU A 486 25.79 21.22 19.76
N GLY A 487 26.69 20.75 20.63
CA GLY A 487 27.91 20.05 20.23
C GLY A 487 27.63 18.77 19.45
N TYR A 488 26.65 17.98 19.90
CA TYR A 488 26.21 16.74 19.26
C TYR A 488 25.60 17.00 17.87
N VAL A 489 24.70 17.99 17.76
CA VAL A 489 24.07 18.35 16.48
C VAL A 489 25.11 18.83 15.47
N ILE A 490 26.08 19.63 15.89
CA ILE A 490 27.16 20.11 15.03
C ILE A 490 28.06 18.95 14.57
N THR A 491 28.36 17.99 15.45
CA THR A 491 29.20 16.83 15.08
C THR A 491 28.49 15.90 14.09
N VAL A 492 27.19 15.65 14.26
CA VAL A 492 26.40 14.85 13.31
C VAL A 492 26.30 15.54 11.95
N ALA A 493 26.09 16.87 11.93
CA ALA A 493 26.05 17.64 10.69
C ALA A 493 27.39 17.60 9.93
N LEU A 494 28.51 17.79 10.64
CA LEU A 494 29.85 17.72 10.04
C LEU A 494 30.19 16.31 9.53
N ALA A 495 29.85 15.26 10.28
CA ALA A 495 30.04 13.88 9.83
C ALA A 495 29.27 13.58 8.54
N SER A 496 28.04 14.09 8.44
CA SER A 496 27.18 13.92 7.25
C SER A 496 27.77 14.63 6.02
N ILE A 497 28.31 15.84 6.20
CA ILE A 497 28.97 16.59 5.12
C ILE A 497 30.25 15.89 4.65
N VAL A 498 31.06 15.37 5.59
CA VAL A 498 32.28 14.62 5.25
C VAL A 498 31.95 13.34 4.50
N LEU A 499 30.89 12.62 4.90
CA LEU A 499 30.45 11.40 4.22
C LEU A 499 29.94 11.69 2.80
N ALA A 500 29.17 12.77 2.62
CA ALA A 500 28.71 13.22 1.31
C ALA A 500 29.88 13.61 0.39
N LEU A 501 30.85 14.37 0.90
CA LEU A 501 32.06 14.73 0.16
C LEU A 501 32.90 13.49 -0.18
N PHE A 502 33.02 12.53 0.73
CA PHE A 502 33.71 11.27 0.47
C PHE A 502 33.04 10.46 -0.63
N LEU A 503 31.71 10.34 -0.63
CA LEU A 503 30.96 9.63 -1.68
C LEU A 503 31.07 10.29 -3.05
N VAL A 504 31.13 11.63 -3.09
CA VAL A 504 31.32 12.39 -4.33
C VAL A 504 32.76 12.25 -4.84
N LEU A 505 33.76 12.30 -3.96
CA LEU A 505 35.17 12.25 -4.33
C LEU A 505 35.67 10.83 -4.66
N THR A 506 35.06 9.80 -4.07
CA THR A 506 35.44 8.39 -4.32
C THR A 506 34.72 7.74 -5.48
N GLY A 507 33.81 8.47 -6.15
CA GLY A 507 33.12 8.00 -7.35
C GLY A 507 32.32 6.73 -7.08
N GLY A 508 31.16 6.87 -6.43
CA GLY A 508 30.19 5.77 -6.27
C GLY A 508 29.90 5.08 -7.62
N PRO A 509 29.88 3.74 -7.68
CA PRO A 509 29.90 3.00 -8.93
C PRO A 509 28.60 3.21 -9.72
N ALA A 510 28.75 3.73 -10.94
CA ALA A 510 27.76 3.55 -11.99
C ALA A 510 27.83 2.09 -12.48
N THR A 511 26.98 1.21 -11.96
CA THR A 511 26.80 -0.15 -12.50
C THR A 511 25.47 -0.27 -13.23
N GLY A 512 25.44 0.25 -14.45
CA GLY A 512 24.65 -0.34 -15.51
C GLY A 512 25.34 -1.61 -15.97
N VAL A 513 24.74 -2.77 -15.71
CA VAL A 513 25.20 -4.06 -16.25
C VAL A 513 24.28 -4.45 -17.40
N LYS A 514 24.80 -4.34 -18.62
CA LYS A 514 24.40 -5.19 -19.75
C LYS A 514 25.21 -6.48 -19.65
N VAL A 515 24.58 -7.64 -19.81
CA VAL A 515 25.28 -8.85 -20.27
C VAL A 515 24.43 -9.54 -21.33
N ALA A 516 25.14 -9.98 -22.37
CA ALA A 516 24.72 -10.75 -23.52
C ALA A 516 24.34 -12.19 -23.18
#